data_AF-A0A2E5UPE7-F1
#
_entry.id   AF-A0A2E5UPE7-F1
#
_cell.length_a   1.000
_cell.length_b   1.000
_cell.length_c   1.000
_cell.angle_alpha   90.00
_cell.angle_beta   90.00
_cell.angle_gamma   90.00
#
_symmetry.space_group_name_H-M   'P 1'
#
loop_
_entity.id
_entity.type
_entity.pdbx_description
1 polymer ?
#
loop_
_entity_poly.entity_id
_entity_poly.type
_entity_poly.pdbx_seq_one_letter_code
_entity_poly.pdbx_strand_id
1 'polypeptide(L)'
;MISNIKKKIQEGFTLVEILIVVVIVGILAAIAIPTYFNYVEKAYASDAQTQIKTLLEECKIWKTTHEDFPSDVQEMIDEGAGNISKSTLKKWTFEIDLQQSSDGSSDLEGTINATSLEDMPGGVDKKVCFDVETGVFTGYGTKEECAG
;
A
#
# COMPACT_ATOMS: atom_id res chain seq x y z
N MET A 1 -56.91 45.36 -13.21
CA MET A 1 -55.44 45.52 -13.13
C MET A 1 -54.83 44.15 -13.40
N ILE A 2 -54.42 43.87 -14.64
CA ILE A 2 -53.91 42.55 -15.04
C ILE A 2 -52.39 42.58 -14.88
N SER A 3 -51.87 41.77 -13.97
CA SER A 3 -50.44 41.66 -13.68
C SER A 3 -49.75 40.88 -14.79
N ASN A 4 -48.79 41.53 -15.44
CA ASN A 4 -48.05 40.99 -16.58
C ASN A 4 -46.93 40.06 -16.07
N ILE A 5 -47.19 38.76 -16.00
CA ILE A 5 -46.17 37.75 -15.64
C ILE A 5 -45.17 37.66 -16.79
N LYS A 6 -44.00 38.29 -16.65
CA LYS A 6 -42.86 38.08 -17.55
C LYS A 6 -42.46 36.61 -17.50
N LYS A 7 -42.77 35.86 -18.57
CA LYS A 7 -42.19 34.53 -18.82
C LYS A 7 -40.67 34.68 -18.85
N LYS A 8 -39.96 34.21 -17.83
CA LYS A 8 -38.51 34.02 -17.94
C LYS A 8 -38.29 32.95 -19.02
N ILE A 9 -37.63 33.32 -20.10
CA ILE A 9 -37.15 32.37 -21.09
C ILE A 9 -36.18 31.46 -20.33
N GLN A 10 -36.53 30.18 -20.19
CA GLN A 10 -35.56 29.19 -19.72
C GLN A 10 -34.59 28.95 -20.87
N GLU A 11 -33.41 29.55 -20.78
CA GLU A 11 -32.29 29.24 -21.65
C GLU A 11 -31.83 27.81 -21.33
N GLY A 12 -32.12 26.89 -22.25
CA GLY A 12 -31.64 25.51 -22.16
C GLY A 12 -30.20 25.41 -22.67
N PHE A 13 -29.44 24.46 -22.14
CA PHE A 13 -28.11 24.11 -22.64
C PHE A 13 -28.17 23.68 -24.11
N THR A 14 -27.21 24.14 -24.92
CA THR A 14 -27.07 23.70 -26.30
C THR A 14 -26.37 22.34 -26.37
N LEU A 15 -26.68 21.55 -27.40
CA LEU A 15 -25.97 20.30 -27.68
C LEU A 15 -24.47 20.52 -27.92
N VAL A 16 -24.12 21.67 -28.49
CA VAL A 16 -22.72 22.04 -28.77
C VAL A 16 -21.95 22.28 -27.48
N GLU A 17 -22.56 22.93 -26.48
CA GLU A 17 -21.93 23.12 -25.16
C GLU A 17 -21.62 21.78 -24.49
N ILE A 18 -22.58 20.85 -24.50
CA ILE A 18 -22.36 19.53 -23.91
C ILE A 18 -21.28 18.75 -24.70
N LEU A 19 -21.25 18.86 -26.02
CA LEU A 19 -20.25 18.19 -26.85
C LEU A 19 -18.82 18.66 -26.54
N ILE A 20 -18.61 19.98 -26.42
CA ILE A 20 -17.29 20.52 -26.08
C ILE A 20 -16.87 20.10 -24.68
N VAL A 21 -17.79 20.11 -23.71
CA VAL A 21 -17.51 19.70 -22.33
C VAL A 21 -17.08 18.23 -22.28
N VAL A 22 -17.78 17.33 -22.96
CA VAL A 22 -17.43 15.90 -23.00
C VAL A 22 -16.06 15.68 -23.64
N VAL A 23 -15.73 16.43 -24.70
CA VAL A 23 -14.40 16.36 -25.34
C VAL A 23 -13.29 16.78 -24.37
N ILE A 24 -13.46 17.89 -23.66
CA ILE A 24 -12.47 18.37 -22.68
C ILE A 24 -12.31 17.36 -21.54
N VAL A 25 -13.41 16.85 -20.98
CA VAL A 25 -13.37 15.84 -19.90
C VAL A 25 -12.70 14.56 -20.39
N GLY A 26 -12.93 14.14 -21.64
CA GLY A 26 -12.27 12.97 -22.24
C GLY A 26 -10.74 13.11 -22.32
N ILE A 27 -10.24 14.28 -22.72
CA ILE A 27 -8.79 14.56 -22.77
C ILE A 27 -8.18 14.53 -21.36
N LEU A 28 -8.84 15.16 -20.39
CA LEU A 28 -8.38 15.17 -19.00
C LEU A 28 -8.36 13.75 -18.41
N ALA A 29 -9.42 12.96 -18.65
CA ALA A 29 -9.51 11.59 -18.17
C ALA A 29 -8.40 10.69 -18.73
N ALA A 30 -8.04 10.85 -20.02
CA ALA A 30 -6.98 10.06 -20.65
C ALA A 30 -5.61 10.21 -19.97
N ILE A 31 -5.30 11.39 -19.43
CA ILE A 31 -4.04 11.67 -18.73
C ILE A 31 -4.16 11.31 -17.23
N ALA A 32 -5.30 11.65 -16.62
CA ALA A 32 -5.52 11.49 -15.19
C ALA A 32 -5.62 10.02 -14.75
N ILE A 33 -6.32 9.18 -15.50
CA ILE A 33 -6.56 7.77 -15.13
C ILE A 33 -5.26 6.95 -14.95
N PRO A 34 -4.32 6.89 -15.91
CA PRO A 34 -3.08 6.12 -15.72
C PRO A 34 -2.24 6.68 -14.57
N THR A 35 -2.23 8.01 -14.39
CA THR A 35 -1.51 8.66 -13.30
C THR A 35 -2.11 8.30 -11.94
N TYR A 36 -3.43 8.27 -11.85
CA TYR A 36 -4.16 7.88 -10.65
C TYR A 36 -3.87 6.43 -10.24
N PHE A 37 -3.89 5.49 -11.18
CA PHE A 37 -3.56 4.09 -10.87
C PHE A 37 -2.13 3.95 -10.33
N ASN A 38 -1.13 4.59 -10.97
CA ASN A 38 0.24 4.60 -10.48
C ASN A 38 0.37 5.20 -9.06
N TYR A 39 -0.41 6.24 -8.77
CA TYR A 39 -0.43 6.84 -7.43
C TYR A 39 -1.01 5.88 -6.39
N VAL A 40 -2.11 5.21 -6.71
CA VAL A 40 -2.76 4.22 -5.85
C VAL A 40 -1.83 3.02 -5.60
N GLU A 41 -1.15 2.52 -6.63
CA GLU A 41 -0.18 1.42 -6.48
C GLU A 41 0.96 1.78 -5.52
N LYS A 42 1.53 2.99 -5.66
CA LYS A 42 2.55 3.50 -4.74
C LYS A 42 2.03 3.69 -3.32
N ALA A 43 0.78 4.12 -3.16
CA ALA A 43 0.17 4.24 -1.84
C ALA A 43 0.06 2.87 -1.16
N TYR A 44 -0.34 1.84 -1.89
CA TYR A 44 -0.37 0.47 -1.36
C TYR A 44 1.02 -0.08 -1.03
N ALA A 45 2.01 0.17 -1.88
CA ALA A 45 3.39 -0.19 -1.56
C ALA A 45 3.88 0.51 -0.29
N SER A 46 3.62 1.82 -0.16
CA SER A 46 4.00 2.59 1.03
C SER A 46 3.31 2.07 2.30
N ASP A 47 2.05 1.62 2.20
CA ASP A 47 1.33 1.01 3.32
C ASP A 47 2.04 -0.27 3.78
N ALA A 48 2.39 -1.16 2.85
CA ALA A 48 3.16 -2.37 3.16
C ALA A 48 4.53 -2.05 3.79
N GLN A 49 5.25 -1.05 3.26
CA GLN A 49 6.53 -0.62 3.82
C GLN A 49 6.39 -0.14 5.28
N THR A 50 5.33 0.62 5.59
CA THR A 50 5.05 1.03 6.97
C THR A 50 4.77 -0.17 7.86
N GLN A 51 3.95 -1.12 7.40
CA GLN A 51 3.64 -2.33 8.18
C GLN A 51 4.87 -3.20 8.42
N ILE A 52 5.76 -3.35 7.42
CA ILE A 52 7.03 -4.07 7.56
C ILE A 52 7.92 -3.41 8.61
N LYS A 53 8.04 -2.08 8.62
CA LYS A 53 8.83 -1.37 9.65
C LYS A 53 8.27 -1.58 11.04
N THR A 54 6.96 -1.53 11.19
CA THR A 54 6.30 -1.83 12.47
C THR A 54 6.60 -3.26 12.90
N LEU A 55 6.47 -4.24 11.99
CA LEU A 55 6.77 -5.64 12.27
C LEU A 55 8.24 -5.85 12.66
N LEU A 56 9.19 -5.16 12.03
CA LEU A 56 10.60 -5.21 12.40
C LEU A 56 10.84 -4.74 13.84
N GLU A 57 10.24 -3.62 14.24
CA GLU A 57 10.37 -3.12 15.62
C GLU A 57 9.75 -4.09 16.63
N GLU A 58 8.63 -4.73 16.27
CA GLU A 58 8.01 -5.76 17.10
C GLU A 58 8.89 -7.02 17.19
N CYS A 59 9.55 -7.44 16.10
CA CYS A 59 10.51 -8.55 16.10
C CYS A 59 11.72 -8.25 17.00
N LYS A 60 12.21 -7.01 17.00
CA LYS A 60 13.29 -6.58 17.92
C LYS A 60 12.85 -6.66 19.37
N ILE A 61 11.62 -6.23 19.68
CA ILE A 61 11.06 -6.32 21.04
C ILE A 61 10.90 -7.79 21.43
N TRP A 62 10.36 -8.63 20.54
CA TRP A 62 10.20 -10.07 20.74
C TRP A 62 11.50 -10.76 21.15
N LYS A 63 12.60 -10.41 20.50
CA LYS A 63 13.94 -10.96 20.79
C LYS A 63 14.45 -10.66 22.21
N THR A 64 13.86 -9.67 22.89
CA THR A 64 14.18 -9.36 24.30
C THR A 64 13.59 -10.39 25.27
N THR A 65 12.48 -11.03 24.90
CA THR A 65 11.80 -12.03 25.72
C THR A 65 12.02 -13.45 25.21
N HIS A 66 12.38 -13.61 23.94
CA HIS A 66 12.57 -14.91 23.27
C HIS A 66 13.99 -15.12 22.75
N GLU A 67 14.40 -16.38 22.71
CA GLU A 67 15.72 -16.78 22.22
C GLU A 67 15.83 -16.70 20.69
N ASP A 68 14.71 -16.81 19.97
CA ASP A 68 14.65 -16.77 18.51
C ASP A 68 13.72 -15.66 17.99
N PHE A 69 13.86 -15.34 16.70
CA PHE A 69 12.90 -14.47 16.00
C PHE A 69 11.61 -15.23 15.70
N PRO A 70 10.46 -14.52 15.65
CA PRO A 70 9.18 -15.14 15.35
C PRO A 70 9.18 -15.65 13.90
N SER A 71 8.68 -16.86 13.71
CA SER A 71 8.59 -17.49 12.39
C SER A 71 7.34 -17.08 11.60
N ASP A 72 6.33 -16.58 12.30
CA ASP A 72 5.06 -16.15 11.74
C ASP A 72 4.50 -14.94 12.50
N VAL A 73 3.79 -14.06 11.79
CA VAL A 73 3.16 -12.87 12.40
C VAL A 73 2.04 -13.25 13.36
N GLN A 74 1.31 -14.32 13.11
CA GLN A 74 0.20 -14.76 13.95
C GLN A 74 0.67 -15.14 15.34
N GLU A 75 1.86 -15.75 15.46
CA GLU A 75 2.51 -16.05 16.74
C GLU A 75 2.72 -14.77 17.56
N MET A 76 3.21 -13.71 16.93
CA MET A 76 3.40 -12.41 17.58
C MET A 76 2.08 -11.79 18.05
N ILE A 77 1.02 -11.92 17.25
CA ILE A 77 -0.30 -11.37 17.57
C ILE A 77 -0.92 -12.10 18.75
N ASP A 78 -0.79 -13.43 18.79
CA ASP A 78 -1.41 -14.27 19.82
C ASP A 78 -0.81 -14.00 21.20
N GLU A 79 0.47 -13.63 21.28
CA GLU A 79 1.13 -13.20 22.51
C GLU A 79 1.00 -11.69 22.81
N GLY A 80 0.31 -10.95 21.93
CA GLY A 80 0.07 -9.51 22.10
C GLY A 80 1.27 -8.62 21.78
N ALA A 81 2.29 -9.16 21.11
CA ALA A 81 3.44 -8.41 20.62
C ALA A 81 3.24 -7.83 19.21
N GLY A 82 2.28 -8.37 18.43
CA GLY A 82 1.95 -7.91 17.08
C GLY A 82 0.86 -6.84 17.02
N ASN A 83 1.15 -5.67 16.45
CA ASN A 83 0.19 -4.58 16.22
C ASN A 83 -0.18 -4.43 14.74
N ILE A 84 -0.60 -5.53 14.12
CA ILE A 84 -1.08 -5.56 12.74
C ILE A 84 -2.60 -5.77 12.72
N SER A 85 -3.30 -4.89 12.00
CA SER A 85 -4.75 -4.97 11.91
C SER A 85 -5.19 -6.23 11.14
N LYS A 86 -6.32 -6.84 11.54
CA LYS A 86 -6.92 -7.97 10.81
C LYS A 86 -7.21 -7.64 9.34
N SER A 87 -7.52 -6.38 9.03
CA SER A 87 -7.71 -5.92 7.64
C SER A 87 -6.42 -5.89 6.85
N THR A 88 -5.28 -5.65 7.49
CA THR A 88 -3.96 -5.72 6.84
C THR A 88 -3.64 -7.17 6.52
N LEU A 89 -3.84 -8.10 7.46
CA LEU A 89 -3.57 -9.53 7.28
C LEU A 89 -4.42 -10.19 6.18
N LYS A 90 -5.60 -9.64 5.88
CA LYS A 90 -6.40 -10.07 4.73
C LYS A 90 -5.82 -9.62 3.40
N LYS A 91 -5.11 -8.50 3.38
CA LYS A 91 -4.55 -7.89 2.16
C LYS A 91 -3.10 -8.30 1.94
N TRP A 92 -2.37 -8.60 3.01
CA TRP A 92 -0.94 -8.87 3.01
C TRP A 92 -0.64 -10.06 3.92
N THR A 93 0.13 -11.01 3.39
CA THR A 93 0.85 -11.98 4.20
C THR A 93 2.28 -11.51 4.37
N PHE A 94 2.89 -11.78 5.53
CA PHE A 94 4.28 -11.40 5.78
C PHE A 94 5.10 -12.65 6.10
N GLU A 95 6.29 -12.71 5.53
CA GLU A 95 7.30 -13.73 5.78
C GLU A 95 8.49 -13.03 6.44
N ILE A 96 8.91 -13.54 7.60
CA ILE A 96 9.97 -12.98 8.41
C ILE A 96 11.15 -13.96 8.35
N ASP A 97 12.27 -13.51 7.79
CA ASP A 97 13.54 -14.25 7.80
C ASP A 97 14.60 -13.35 8.43
N LEU A 98 14.70 -13.39 9.75
CA LEU A 98 15.61 -12.55 10.53
C LEU A 98 16.58 -13.41 11.31
N GLN A 99 17.85 -12.99 11.30
CA GLN A 99 18.91 -13.61 12.08
C GLN A 99 19.84 -12.55 12.67
N GLN A 100 20.52 -12.91 13.75
CA GLN A 100 21.60 -12.07 14.29
C GLN A 100 22.83 -12.23 13.40
N SER A 101 23.53 -11.13 13.13
CA SER A 101 24.74 -11.15 12.32
C SER A 101 25.76 -12.15 12.87
N SER A 102 26.30 -12.98 11.98
CA SER A 102 27.33 -13.97 12.30
C SER A 102 28.68 -13.35 12.69
N ASP A 103 28.85 -12.05 12.49
CA ASP A 103 30.09 -11.32 12.81
C ASP A 103 30.25 -11.01 14.31
N GLY A 104 29.30 -11.43 15.14
CA GLY A 104 29.29 -11.16 16.57
C GLY A 104 28.95 -9.71 16.93
N SER A 105 28.51 -8.92 15.94
CA SER A 105 27.85 -7.65 16.17
C SER A 105 26.41 -7.89 16.63
N SER A 106 25.85 -6.90 17.33
CA SER A 106 24.42 -6.89 17.70
C SER A 106 23.51 -6.52 16.52
N ASP A 107 24.03 -6.51 15.29
CA ASP A 107 23.29 -6.12 14.10
C ASP A 107 22.41 -7.28 13.61
N LEU A 108 21.33 -6.92 12.91
CA LEU A 108 20.36 -7.86 12.39
C LEU A 108 20.52 -7.99 10.89
N GLU A 109 20.47 -9.22 10.40
CA GLU A 109 20.52 -9.58 8.99
C GLU A 109 19.25 -10.32 8.59
N GLY A 110 18.97 -10.30 7.29
CA GLY A 110 17.83 -11.00 6.71
C GLY A 110 16.78 -10.07 6.08
N THR A 111 15.63 -10.65 5.75
CA THR A 111 14.59 -9.99 4.97
C THR A 111 13.20 -10.13 5.60
N ILE A 112 12.39 -9.09 5.44
CA ILE A 112 10.95 -9.16 5.72
C ILE A 112 10.21 -8.92 4.41
N ASN A 113 9.41 -9.90 4.00
CA ASN A 113 8.71 -9.89 2.73
C ASN A 113 7.20 -9.79 2.98
N ALA A 114 6.53 -8.86 2.32
CA ALA A 114 5.07 -8.77 2.29
C ALA A 114 4.57 -9.17 0.91
N THR A 115 3.65 -10.13 0.83
CA THR A 115 3.00 -10.57 -0.41
C THR A 115 1.52 -10.23 -0.36
N SER A 116 0.99 -9.61 -1.41
CA SER A 116 -0.42 -9.24 -1.46
C SER A 116 -1.35 -10.42 -1.73
N LEU A 117 -2.52 -10.37 -1.11
CA LEU A 117 -3.57 -11.40 -1.16
C LEU A 117 -4.78 -10.93 -1.98
N GLU A 118 -5.75 -11.83 -2.18
CA GLU A 118 -6.96 -11.63 -3.00
C GLU A 118 -7.81 -10.43 -2.59
N ASP A 119 -7.85 -10.10 -1.30
CA ASP A 119 -8.63 -8.96 -0.78
C ASP A 119 -7.94 -7.60 -1.05
N MET A 120 -6.74 -7.57 -1.64
CA MET A 120 -6.02 -6.35 -1.94
C MET A 120 -6.53 -5.71 -3.25
N PRO A 121 -7.02 -4.46 -3.23
CA PRO A 121 -7.51 -3.80 -4.45
C PRO A 121 -6.41 -3.51 -5.49
N GLY A 122 -5.13 -3.50 -5.07
CA GLY A 122 -3.96 -3.32 -5.94
C GLY A 122 -3.56 -4.57 -6.73
N GLY A 123 -4.28 -5.68 -6.54
CA GLY A 123 -3.99 -6.96 -7.18
C GLY A 123 -3.19 -7.91 -6.30
N VAL A 124 -3.23 -9.19 -6.68
CA VAL A 124 -2.57 -10.30 -5.97
C VAL A 124 -1.10 -10.42 -6.36
N ASP A 125 -0.34 -11.13 -5.54
CA ASP A 125 1.06 -11.52 -5.80
C ASP A 125 2.04 -10.36 -5.98
N LYS A 126 1.70 -9.18 -5.45
CA LYS A 126 2.62 -8.05 -5.35
C LYS A 126 3.50 -8.23 -4.14
N LYS A 127 4.82 -8.23 -4.33
CA LYS A 127 5.79 -8.42 -3.26
C LYS A 127 6.48 -7.12 -2.90
N VAL A 128 6.55 -6.79 -1.62
CA VAL A 128 7.38 -5.71 -1.08
C VAL A 128 8.38 -6.35 -0.13
N CYS A 129 9.66 -6.14 -0.40
CA CYS A 129 10.72 -6.80 0.36
C CYS A 129 11.57 -5.74 1.03
N PHE A 130 11.96 -6.01 2.28
CA PHE A 130 12.82 -5.15 3.07
C PHE A 130 14.03 -5.93 3.50
N ASP A 131 15.20 -5.41 3.13
CA ASP A 131 16.48 -5.93 3.55
C ASP A 131 16.95 -5.15 4.80
N VAL A 132 17.16 -5.86 5.91
CA VAL A 132 17.45 -5.24 7.20
C VAL A 132 18.88 -4.72 7.29
N GLU A 133 19.81 -5.37 6.59
CA GLU A 133 21.23 -5.00 6.58
C GLU A 133 21.45 -3.69 5.82
N THR A 134 20.87 -3.59 4.62
CA THR A 134 21.00 -2.43 3.74
C THR A 134 19.97 -1.33 4.05
N GLY A 135 18.86 -1.68 4.70
CA GLY A 135 17.73 -0.78 4.96
C GLY A 135 16.95 -0.39 3.71
N VAL A 136 17.07 -1.16 2.63
CA VAL A 136 16.47 -0.86 1.31
C VAL A 136 15.17 -1.64 1.13
N PHE A 137 14.17 -0.96 0.55
CA PHE A 137 12.96 -1.62 0.06
C PHE A 137 13.07 -1.91 -1.43
N THR A 138 12.66 -3.13 -1.81
CA THR A 138 12.58 -3.60 -3.19
C THR A 138 11.20 -4.19 -3.48
N GLY A 139 10.93 -4.46 -4.76
CA GLY A 139 9.66 -4.99 -5.25
C GLY A 139 8.62 -3.91 -5.60
N TYR A 140 7.36 -4.22 -5.32
CA TYR A 140 6.19 -3.44 -5.67
C TYR A 140 6.29 -1.98 -5.20
N GLY A 141 6.03 -1.05 -6.12
CA GLY A 141 6.18 0.40 -5.89
C GLY A 141 7.62 0.92 -5.99
N THR A 142 8.61 0.05 -6.19
CA THR A 142 10.02 0.42 -6.41
C THR A 142 10.48 0.04 -7.83
N LYS A 143 11.72 0.39 -8.20
CA LYS A 143 12.30 0.05 -9.51
C LYS A 143 12.98 -1.31 -9.55
N GLU A 144 13.34 -1.84 -8.39
CA GLU A 144 14.09 -3.09 -8.25
C GLU A 144 13.13 -4.20 -7.84
N GLU A 145 13.35 -5.42 -8.32
CA GLU A 145 12.57 -6.57 -7.87
C GLU A 145 13.11 -7.10 -6.53
N CYS A 146 12.26 -7.80 -5.78
CA CYS A 146 12.71 -8.50 -4.59
C CYS A 146 13.83 -9.48 -4.94
N ALA A 147 14.93 -9.45 -4.18
CA ALA A 147 15.91 -10.52 -4.22
C ALA A 147 15.21 -11.82 -3.78
N GLY A 148 15.36 -12.88 -4.57
CA GLY A 148 14.77 -14.19 -4.33
C GLY A 148 15.79 -15.21 -3.85
#